data_AF-A0A2N8U769-F1
#
_entry.id   AF-A0A2N8U769-F1
#
_cell.length_a   1.000
_cell.length_b   1.000
_cell.length_c   1.000
_cell.angle_alpha   90.00
_cell.angle_beta   90.00
_cell.angle_gamma   90.00
#
_symmetry.space_group_name_H-M   'P 1'
#
loop_
_entity.id
_entity.type
_entity.pdbx_description
1 polymer ?
#
loop_
_entity_poly.entity_id
_entity_poly.type
_entity_poly.pdbx_seq_one_letter_code
_entity_poly.pdbx_strand_id
1 'polypeptide(L)'
;MSSRVQARASSSKDTTTRGMHADTLDKYDDLHEPIPTEEQESLLRELKTRNDASNYIYRAALLFMVVLVFVLYLTPIPSYIDGSHPENHLTLFHHGVHVIGTEDHLTYLPAFPIYMVFFGLQGYLLYLASLELLSLMGHDALLSTLTRRNASLYRSHPFGTAPSFLVAVLSDLRISTGNKVNLHERADAPAKINSDSRALYDSLSNPRLLYLWFLFVGACPLPLLIFGAGNFSNAGWFAFTPAVIGLMLVMETWIRRSENQLLGLDGLKYDHKSA
;
A
#
# COMPACT_ATOMS: atom_id res chain seq x y z
N MET A 1 20.63 -16.73 54.51
CA MET A 1 21.22 -16.08 53.32
C MET A 1 20.09 -15.75 52.37
N SER A 2 19.88 -14.46 52.11
CA SER A 2 18.72 -13.92 51.41
C SER A 2 18.92 -14.01 49.89
N SER A 3 18.06 -14.78 49.21
CA SER A 3 17.94 -14.79 47.75
C SER A 3 16.85 -13.78 47.38
N ARG A 4 17.27 -12.61 46.89
CA ARG A 4 16.37 -11.60 46.32
C ARG A 4 15.94 -12.07 44.93
N VAL A 5 14.72 -12.58 44.84
CA VAL A 5 13.98 -12.69 43.58
C VAL A 5 13.62 -11.27 43.13
N GLN A 6 14.29 -10.76 42.10
CA GLN A 6 13.84 -9.56 41.40
C GLN A 6 12.76 -9.97 40.40
N ALA A 7 11.50 -9.89 40.82
CA ALA A 7 10.39 -9.80 39.88
C ALA A 7 10.55 -8.49 39.09
N ARG A 8 10.75 -8.60 37.78
CA ARG A 8 10.87 -7.43 36.90
C ARG A 8 9.47 -6.83 36.77
N ALA A 9 9.22 -5.75 37.50
CA ALA A 9 8.00 -4.96 37.34
C ALA A 9 7.92 -4.45 35.91
N SER A 10 6.88 -4.88 35.18
CA SER A 10 6.49 -4.36 33.88
C SER A 10 6.32 -2.84 33.98
N SER A 11 7.23 -2.08 33.37
CA SER A 11 7.15 -0.62 33.40
C SER A 11 6.03 -0.15 32.46
N SER A 12 5.27 0.85 32.88
CA SER A 12 4.18 1.48 32.11
C SER A 12 4.60 2.14 30.78
N LYS A 13 5.87 1.99 30.36
CA LYS A 13 6.39 2.45 29.06
C LYS A 13 6.29 1.40 27.94
N ASP A 14 6.06 0.12 28.25
CA ASP A 14 5.95 -0.94 27.23
C ASP A 14 4.57 -1.06 26.58
N THR A 15 3.56 -0.37 27.11
CA THR A 15 2.21 -0.36 26.52
C THR A 15 2.15 0.28 25.13
N THR A 16 3.07 1.19 24.81
CA THR A 16 3.16 1.84 23.49
C THR A 16 3.90 1.00 22.43
N THR A 17 4.53 -0.10 22.83
CA THR A 17 5.29 -1.02 21.98
C THR A 17 4.77 -2.46 22.06
N ARG A 18 3.52 -2.65 22.51
CA ARG A 18 2.87 -3.97 22.46
C ARG A 18 2.69 -4.39 21.00
N GLY A 19 3.41 -5.44 20.60
CA GLY A 19 3.16 -6.11 19.32
C GLY A 19 1.73 -6.68 19.29
N MET A 20 1.18 -6.87 18.08
CA MET A 20 -0.19 -7.36 17.87
C MET A 20 -0.48 -8.73 18.52
N HIS A 21 0.57 -9.45 18.91
CA HIS A 21 0.50 -10.76 19.58
C HIS A 21 1.04 -10.74 21.03
N ALA A 22 1.19 -9.56 21.64
CA ALA A 22 1.77 -9.44 22.97
C ALA A 22 0.96 -10.17 24.04
N ASP A 23 -0.37 -10.10 24.00
CA ASP A 23 -1.23 -10.81 24.98
C ASP A 23 -1.15 -12.33 24.86
N THR A 24 -0.85 -12.86 23.68
CA THR A 24 -0.55 -14.28 23.47
C THR A 24 0.83 -14.65 23.98
N LEU A 25 1.82 -13.77 23.87
CA LEU A 25 3.18 -13.98 24.39
C LEU A 25 3.23 -13.89 25.93
N ASP A 26 2.51 -12.95 26.53
CA ASP A 26 2.42 -12.77 27.99
C ASP A 26 1.89 -14.02 28.71
N LYS A 27 1.06 -14.83 28.04
CA LYS A 27 0.57 -16.12 28.59
C LYS A 27 1.66 -17.18 28.74
N TYR A 28 2.77 -17.06 28.02
CA TYR A 28 3.85 -18.03 28.03
C TYR A 28 5.15 -17.48 28.65
N ASP A 29 5.20 -16.19 28.98
CA ASP A 29 6.35 -15.54 29.63
C ASP A 29 6.53 -16.01 31.10
N ASP A 30 5.47 -16.52 31.73
CA ASP A 30 5.47 -17.06 33.10
C ASP A 30 5.86 -18.55 33.20
N LEU A 31 6.16 -19.23 32.09
CA LEU A 31 6.55 -20.65 32.11
C LEU A 31 8.02 -20.80 32.50
N HIS A 32 8.26 -21.55 33.58
CA HIS A 32 9.61 -21.86 34.10
C HIS A 32 10.41 -22.81 33.19
N GLU A 33 9.74 -23.43 32.20
CA GLU A 33 10.33 -24.34 31.21
C GLU A 33 10.05 -23.83 29.79
N PRO A 34 11.03 -23.90 28.87
CA PRO A 34 10.83 -23.50 27.49
C PRO A 34 9.73 -24.35 26.85
N ILE A 35 8.79 -23.70 26.15
CA ILE A 35 7.67 -24.37 25.46
C ILE A 35 8.25 -25.48 24.56
N PRO A 36 7.70 -26.71 24.60
CA PRO A 36 8.15 -27.79 23.72
C PRO A 36 8.00 -27.39 22.25
N THR A 37 8.98 -27.79 21.43
CA THR A 37 9.10 -27.35 20.03
C THR A 37 7.87 -27.64 19.17
N GLU A 38 7.14 -28.71 19.47
CA GLU A 38 5.92 -29.08 18.75
C GLU A 38 4.76 -28.12 19.04
N GLU A 39 4.62 -27.66 20.28
CA GLU A 39 3.60 -26.67 20.67
C GLU A 39 3.91 -25.31 20.06
N GLN A 40 5.18 -24.88 20.04
CA GLN A 40 5.60 -23.65 19.36
C GLN A 40 5.30 -23.68 17.86
N GLU A 41 5.57 -24.81 17.18
CA GLU A 41 5.25 -24.98 15.75
C GLU A 41 3.75 -24.94 15.49
N SER A 42 2.95 -25.55 16.37
CA SER A 42 1.49 -25.54 16.25
C SER A 42 0.92 -24.12 16.41
N LEU A 43 1.41 -23.36 17.39
CA LEU A 43 1.02 -21.97 17.63
C LEU A 43 1.44 -21.06 16.48
N LEU A 44 2.66 -21.23 15.95
CA LEU A 44 3.15 -20.43 14.82
C LEU A 44 2.34 -20.73 13.55
N ARG A 45 2.00 -22.00 13.31
CA ARG A 45 1.12 -22.38 12.19
C ARG A 45 -0.28 -21.80 12.36
N GLU A 46 -0.84 -21.80 13.56
CA GLU A 46 -2.15 -21.20 13.83
C GLU A 46 -2.12 -19.68 13.62
N LEU A 47 -1.13 -18.98 14.17
CA LEU A 47 -0.95 -17.54 13.99
C LEU A 47 -0.81 -17.17 12.52
N LYS A 48 -0.01 -17.94 11.76
CA LYS A 48 0.14 -17.75 10.32
C LYS A 48 -1.17 -17.94 9.57
N THR A 49 -1.91 -19.00 9.87
CA THR A 49 -3.20 -19.29 9.22
C THR A 49 -4.24 -18.20 9.50
N ARG A 50 -4.30 -17.71 10.74
CA ARG A 50 -5.19 -16.59 11.12
C ARG A 50 -4.78 -15.28 10.45
N ASN A 51 -3.47 -15.02 10.34
CA ASN A 51 -2.97 -13.83 9.66
C ASN A 51 -3.27 -13.88 8.16
N ASP A 52 -3.01 -15.01 7.50
CA ASP A 52 -3.30 -15.20 6.07
C ASP A 52 -4.80 -15.00 5.76
N ALA A 53 -5.69 -15.53 6.60
CA ALA A 53 -7.13 -15.32 6.47
C ALA A 53 -7.53 -13.84 6.61
N SER A 54 -6.95 -13.14 7.58
CA SER A 54 -7.22 -11.71 7.81
C SER A 54 -6.70 -10.87 6.64
N ASN A 55 -5.48 -11.15 6.17
CA ASN A 55 -4.85 -10.49 5.03
C ASN A 55 -5.68 -10.65 3.75
N TYR A 56 -6.24 -11.84 3.53
CA TYR A 56 -7.15 -12.09 2.41
C TYR A 56 -8.40 -11.20 2.49
N ILE A 57 -9.03 -11.07 3.67
CA ILE A 57 -10.21 -10.23 3.87
C ILE A 57 -9.90 -8.76 3.61
N TYR A 58 -8.77 -8.26 4.13
CA TYR A 58 -8.33 -6.88 3.90
C TYR A 58 -8.10 -6.60 2.40
N ARG A 59 -7.42 -7.51 1.69
CA ARG A 59 -7.19 -7.39 0.24
C ARG A 59 -8.50 -7.46 -0.56
N ALA A 60 -9.44 -8.31 -0.17
CA ALA A 60 -10.75 -8.39 -0.80
C ALA A 60 -11.58 -7.11 -0.60
N ALA A 61 -11.55 -6.51 0.59
CA ALA A 61 -12.21 -5.24 0.87
C ALA A 61 -11.60 -4.08 0.05
N LEU A 62 -10.27 -4.04 -0.10
CA LEU A 62 -9.59 -3.08 -0.96
C LEU A 62 -9.97 -3.26 -2.43
N LEU A 63 -10.04 -4.50 -2.92
CA LEU A 63 -10.48 -4.78 -4.29
C LEU A 63 -11.92 -4.30 -4.51
N PHE A 64 -12.80 -4.52 -3.54
CA PHE A 64 -14.17 -4.02 -3.58
C PHE A 64 -14.21 -2.49 -3.64
N MET A 65 -13.38 -1.78 -2.85
CA MET A 65 -13.26 -0.32 -2.95
C MET A 65 -12.79 0.14 -4.34
N VAL A 66 -11.82 -0.55 -4.94
CA VAL A 66 -11.37 -0.24 -6.32
C VAL A 66 -12.51 -0.40 -7.32
N VAL A 67 -13.31 -1.46 -7.21
CA VAL A 67 -14.49 -1.68 -8.06
C VAL A 67 -15.53 -0.58 -7.86
N LEU A 68 -15.79 -0.16 -6.63
CA LEU A 68 -16.71 0.95 -6.35
C LEU A 68 -16.25 2.26 -6.99
N VAL A 69 -14.96 2.58 -6.95
CA VAL A 69 -14.43 3.79 -7.62
C VAL A 69 -14.60 3.69 -9.13
N PHE A 70 -14.39 2.51 -9.73
CA PHE A 70 -14.68 2.31 -11.15
C PHE A 70 -16.15 2.58 -11.49
N VAL A 71 -17.09 2.03 -10.71
CA VAL A 71 -18.52 2.28 -10.92
C VAL A 71 -18.87 3.76 -10.76
N LEU A 72 -18.30 4.41 -9.74
CA LEU A 72 -18.48 5.82 -9.46
C LEU A 72 -18.06 6.68 -10.66
N TYR A 73 -16.91 6.40 -11.27
CA TYR A 73 -16.45 7.11 -12.46
C TYR A 73 -17.21 6.77 -13.76
N LEU A 74 -17.87 5.62 -13.84
CA LEU A 74 -18.75 5.31 -14.99
C LEU A 74 -20.13 6.01 -14.88
N THR A 75 -20.54 6.37 -13.66
CA THR A 75 -21.88 6.91 -13.37
C THR A 75 -22.23 8.20 -14.13
N PRO A 76 -21.32 9.18 -14.34
CA PRO A 76 -21.67 10.41 -15.06
C PRO A 76 -21.60 10.28 -16.59
N ILE A 77 -21.13 9.16 -17.16
CA ILE A 77 -21.00 9.01 -18.62
C ILE A 77 -22.33 9.25 -19.36
N PRO A 78 -23.47 8.68 -18.93
CA PRO A 78 -24.75 8.93 -19.60
C PRO A 78 -25.14 10.42 -19.61
N SER A 79 -24.98 11.14 -18.50
CA SER A 79 -25.33 12.55 -18.43
C SER A 79 -24.40 13.46 -19.23
N TYR A 80 -23.13 13.06 -19.43
CA TYR A 80 -22.26 13.73 -20.38
C TYR A 80 -22.71 13.52 -21.84
N ILE A 81 -23.13 12.31 -22.21
CA ILE A 81 -23.64 11.98 -23.55
C ILE A 81 -24.95 12.73 -23.84
N ASP A 82 -25.86 12.78 -22.85
CA ASP A 82 -27.16 13.42 -22.95
C ASP A 82 -27.10 14.96 -22.88
N GLY A 83 -25.90 15.53 -22.69
CA GLY A 83 -25.74 16.97 -22.61
C GLY A 83 -26.17 17.59 -21.27
N SER A 84 -26.74 16.81 -20.35
CA SER A 84 -27.35 17.28 -19.11
C SER A 84 -26.37 17.43 -17.94
N HIS A 85 -25.09 17.08 -18.11
CA HIS A 85 -24.10 17.22 -17.05
C HIS A 85 -23.82 18.72 -16.75
N PRO A 86 -23.87 19.16 -15.49
CA PRO A 86 -23.69 20.57 -15.12
C PRO A 86 -22.33 21.13 -15.57
N GLU A 87 -21.35 20.25 -15.74
CA GLU A 87 -19.98 20.60 -16.17
C GLU A 87 -19.68 20.37 -17.66
N ASN A 88 -20.70 20.22 -18.51
CA ASN A 88 -20.48 20.17 -19.96
C ASN A 88 -19.87 21.47 -20.53
N HIS A 89 -19.80 22.52 -19.71
CA HIS A 89 -19.40 23.88 -20.05
C HIS A 89 -18.09 24.28 -19.37
N LEU A 90 -17.07 23.43 -19.34
CA LEU A 90 -15.82 23.72 -18.62
C LEU A 90 -15.25 25.07 -19.10
N THR A 91 -15.37 26.07 -18.23
CA THR A 91 -15.16 27.49 -18.54
C THR A 91 -13.67 27.78 -18.50
N LEU A 92 -13.01 27.84 -19.67
CA LEU A 92 -11.59 28.16 -19.75
C LEU A 92 -11.42 29.67 -20.01
N PHE A 93 -11.02 30.44 -19.01
CA PHE A 93 -10.66 31.86 -19.18
C PHE A 93 -9.30 31.98 -19.90
N HIS A 94 -9.29 31.86 -21.22
CA HIS A 94 -8.16 32.31 -22.04
C HIS A 94 -8.52 33.60 -22.77
N HIS A 95 -8.47 34.74 -22.10
CA HIS A 95 -8.37 36.03 -22.79
C HIS A 95 -7.28 36.90 -22.13
N GLY A 96 -6.43 37.49 -22.97
CA GLY A 96 -5.36 38.40 -22.54
C GLY A 96 -5.92 39.73 -22.05
N VAL A 97 -5.80 39.97 -20.74
CA VAL A 97 -5.66 41.22 -19.95
C VAL A 97 -6.45 42.51 -20.32
N HIS A 98 -7.18 42.62 -21.42
CA HIS A 98 -7.80 43.90 -21.82
C HIS A 98 -9.28 43.85 -22.26
N VAL A 99 -10.01 42.77 -21.98
CA VAL A 99 -11.46 42.72 -22.23
C VAL A 99 -12.17 42.24 -20.97
N ILE A 100 -13.08 43.07 -20.45
CA ILE A 100 -14.04 42.69 -19.41
C ILE A 100 -15.04 41.73 -20.07
N GLY A 101 -14.84 40.42 -19.91
CA GLY A 101 -15.71 39.39 -20.48
C GLY A 101 -17.02 39.27 -19.71
N THR A 102 -18.15 39.34 -20.43
CA THR A 102 -19.47 38.88 -19.95
C THR A 102 -19.61 37.37 -20.16
N GLU A 103 -20.63 36.78 -19.53
CA GLU A 103 -20.97 35.34 -19.54
C GLU A 103 -21.07 34.73 -20.96
N ASP A 104 -21.31 35.56 -21.97
CA ASP A 104 -21.44 35.17 -23.38
C ASP A 104 -20.09 35.03 -24.12
N HIS A 105 -18.97 35.49 -23.54
CA HIS A 105 -17.64 35.43 -24.17
C HIS A 105 -16.86 34.15 -23.80
N LEU A 106 -17.51 33.22 -23.09
CA LEU A 106 -16.93 31.93 -22.78
C LEU A 106 -16.94 31.03 -24.02
N THR A 107 -15.76 30.70 -24.52
CA THR A 107 -15.63 29.61 -25.49
C THR A 107 -15.87 28.29 -24.77
N TYR A 108 -17.03 27.68 -25.01
CA TYR A 108 -17.39 26.38 -24.45
C TYR A 108 -16.54 25.28 -25.09
N LEU A 109 -15.66 24.64 -24.31
CA LEU A 109 -15.02 23.39 -24.72
C LEU A 109 -15.93 22.23 -24.32
N PRO A 110 -16.17 21.25 -25.21
CA PRO A 110 -16.81 20.01 -24.78
C PRO A 110 -15.93 19.37 -23.70
N ALA A 111 -16.46 19.29 -22.48
CA ALA A 111 -15.73 18.73 -21.34
C ALA A 111 -15.54 17.21 -21.44
N PHE A 112 -16.36 16.55 -22.27
CA PHE A 112 -16.41 15.11 -22.42
C PHE A 112 -15.09 14.46 -22.91
N PRO A 113 -14.43 14.93 -24.00
CA PRO A 113 -13.12 14.39 -24.39
C PRO A 113 -12.04 14.52 -23.32
N ILE A 114 -12.04 15.63 -22.58
CA ILE A 114 -11.10 15.89 -21.49
C ILE A 114 -11.36 14.89 -20.35
N TYR A 115 -12.64 14.71 -19.99
CA TYR A 115 -13.07 13.71 -19.01
C TYR A 115 -12.63 12.29 -19.42
N MET A 116 -12.80 11.90 -20.69
CA MET A 116 -12.40 10.58 -21.19
C MET A 116 -10.90 10.31 -21.07
N VAL A 117 -10.05 11.30 -21.33
CA VAL A 117 -8.59 11.17 -21.18
C VAL A 117 -8.23 10.95 -19.71
N PHE A 118 -8.80 11.77 -18.82
CA PHE A 118 -8.52 11.69 -17.39
C PHE A 118 -9.08 10.42 -16.74
N PHE A 119 -10.29 10.03 -17.12
CA PHE A 119 -10.89 8.75 -16.76
C PHE A 119 -10.02 7.58 -17.24
N GLY A 120 -9.52 7.64 -18.48
CA GLY A 120 -8.63 6.62 -19.02
C GLY A 120 -7.33 6.48 -18.22
N LEU A 121 -6.69 7.59 -17.86
CA LEU A 121 -5.44 7.58 -17.09
C LEU A 121 -5.66 7.08 -15.65
N GLN A 122 -6.65 7.62 -14.93
CA GLN A 122 -6.97 7.21 -13.57
C GLN A 122 -7.51 5.78 -13.50
N GLY A 123 -8.36 5.41 -14.45
CA GLY A 123 -8.86 4.04 -14.62
C GLY A 123 -7.75 3.06 -14.93
N TYR A 124 -6.75 3.45 -15.73
CA TYR A 124 -5.59 2.60 -15.98
C TYR A 124 -4.75 2.36 -14.71
N LEU A 125 -4.57 3.37 -13.86
CA LEU A 125 -3.88 3.20 -12.57
C LEU A 125 -4.66 2.28 -11.61
N LEU A 126 -5.99 2.44 -11.54
CA LEU A 126 -6.85 1.55 -10.75
C LEU A 126 -6.85 0.12 -11.30
N TYR A 127 -6.81 -0.04 -12.62
CA TYR A 127 -6.67 -1.35 -13.27
C TYR A 127 -5.36 -2.02 -12.87
N LEU A 128 -4.23 -1.31 -12.93
CA LEU A 128 -2.94 -1.81 -12.48
C LEU A 128 -2.92 -2.18 -10.99
N ALA A 129 -3.54 -1.36 -10.13
CA ALA A 129 -3.68 -1.65 -8.71
C ALA A 129 -4.53 -2.91 -8.45
N SER A 130 -5.62 -3.09 -9.21
CA SER A 130 -6.48 -4.28 -9.11
C SER A 130 -5.75 -5.56 -9.52
N LEU A 131 -4.90 -5.51 -10.55
CA LEU A 131 -4.06 -6.63 -10.96
C LEU A 131 -3.07 -7.04 -9.86
N GLU A 132 -2.42 -6.06 -9.22
CA GLU A 132 -1.49 -6.33 -8.11
C GLU A 132 -2.23 -6.92 -6.91
N LEU A 133 -3.43 -6.43 -6.56
CA LEU A 133 -4.27 -7.02 -5.52
C LEU A 133 -4.63 -8.48 -5.82
N LEU A 134 -5.08 -8.78 -7.05
CA LEU A 134 -5.40 -10.14 -7.47
C LEU A 134 -4.17 -11.07 -7.41
N SER A 135 -3.01 -10.56 -7.81
CA SER A 135 -1.72 -11.26 -7.69
C SER A 135 -1.36 -11.54 -6.22
N LEU A 136 -1.55 -10.58 -5.32
CA LEU A 136 -1.31 -10.74 -3.88
C LEU A 136 -2.30 -11.67 -3.17
N MET A 137 -3.51 -11.81 -3.72
CA MET A 137 -4.52 -12.77 -3.26
C MET A 137 -4.31 -14.19 -3.82
N GLY A 138 -3.40 -14.37 -4.77
CA GLY A 138 -3.14 -15.67 -5.42
C GLY A 138 -4.18 -16.08 -6.46
N HIS A 139 -4.96 -15.13 -7.00
CA HIS A 139 -5.99 -15.35 -8.03
C HIS A 139 -5.39 -15.43 -9.44
N ASP A 140 -4.38 -16.28 -9.61
CA ASP A 140 -3.60 -16.46 -10.83
C ASP A 140 -4.43 -16.85 -12.06
N ALA A 141 -5.49 -17.66 -11.87
CA ALA A 141 -6.38 -18.09 -12.95
C ALA A 141 -7.20 -16.92 -13.51
N LEU A 142 -7.69 -16.04 -12.63
CA LEU A 142 -8.39 -14.82 -13.04
C LEU A 142 -7.43 -13.85 -13.72
N LEU A 143 -6.23 -13.69 -13.14
CA LEU A 143 -5.22 -12.77 -13.68
C LEU A 143 -4.74 -13.20 -15.07
N SER A 144 -4.49 -14.49 -15.28
CA SER A 144 -4.12 -15.04 -16.60
C SER A 144 -5.24 -14.91 -17.64
N THR A 145 -6.50 -15.06 -17.22
CA THR A 145 -7.66 -14.84 -18.10
C THR A 145 -7.77 -13.37 -18.50
N LEU A 146 -7.62 -12.44 -17.54
CA LEU A 146 -7.77 -11.01 -17.77
C LEU A 146 -6.62 -10.42 -18.61
N THR A 147 -5.39 -10.83 -18.32
CA THR A 147 -4.19 -10.31 -18.98
C THR A 147 -3.78 -11.12 -20.22
N ARG A 148 -4.40 -12.29 -20.44
CA ARG A 148 -4.02 -13.28 -21.46
C ARG A 148 -2.54 -13.69 -21.40
N ARG A 149 -1.95 -13.61 -20.21
CA ARG A 149 -0.53 -13.92 -19.95
C ARG A 149 -0.41 -15.02 -18.89
N ASN A 150 0.72 -15.72 -18.92
CA ASN A 150 1.00 -16.76 -17.92
C ASN A 150 1.18 -16.14 -16.53
N ALA A 151 0.42 -16.64 -15.55
CA ALA A 151 0.45 -16.14 -14.18
C ALA A 151 1.84 -16.32 -13.51
N SER A 152 2.59 -17.34 -13.92
CA SER A 152 3.94 -17.60 -13.43
C SER A 152 4.91 -16.45 -13.66
N LEU A 153 4.73 -15.68 -14.75
CA LEU A 153 5.58 -14.52 -15.06
C LEU A 153 5.48 -13.45 -13.96
N TYR A 154 4.28 -13.23 -13.42
CA TYR A 154 4.04 -12.24 -12.38
C TYR A 154 4.55 -12.67 -11.00
N ARG A 155 4.58 -13.98 -10.72
CA ARG A 155 5.20 -14.52 -9.50
C ARG A 155 6.72 -14.40 -9.52
N SER A 156 7.34 -14.66 -10.67
CA SER A 156 8.79 -14.55 -10.83
C SER A 156 9.30 -13.11 -10.91
N HIS A 157 8.41 -12.16 -11.24
CA HIS A 157 8.81 -10.78 -11.47
C HIS A 157 9.01 -10.03 -10.14
N PRO A 158 10.17 -9.39 -9.91
CA PRO A 158 10.47 -8.75 -8.63
C PRO A 158 9.48 -7.64 -8.27
N PHE A 159 8.97 -6.90 -9.26
CA PHE A 159 7.98 -5.84 -9.08
C PHE A 159 6.52 -6.30 -9.28
N GLY A 160 6.24 -7.61 -9.11
CA GLY A 160 4.88 -8.14 -9.21
C GLY A 160 4.28 -7.91 -10.61
N THR A 161 3.12 -7.24 -10.68
CA THR A 161 2.41 -6.97 -11.94
C THR A 161 2.84 -5.69 -12.66
N ALA A 162 3.93 -5.05 -12.24
CA ALA A 162 4.43 -3.84 -12.88
C ALA A 162 4.66 -4.02 -14.40
N PRO A 163 4.16 -3.11 -15.25
CA PRO A 163 4.47 -3.08 -16.67
C PRO A 163 5.98 -3.05 -16.95
N SER A 164 6.42 -3.76 -17.99
CA SER A 164 7.85 -3.91 -18.34
C SER A 164 8.58 -2.58 -18.54
N PHE A 165 7.90 -1.55 -19.06
CA PHE A 165 8.50 -0.22 -19.27
C PHE A 165 8.80 0.51 -17.94
N LEU A 166 8.10 0.20 -16.85
CA LEU A 166 8.37 0.79 -15.54
C LEU A 166 9.51 0.11 -14.81
N VAL A 167 9.87 -1.12 -15.19
CA VAL A 167 10.81 -1.95 -14.45
C VAL A 167 12.18 -1.31 -14.35
N ALA A 168 12.70 -0.74 -15.45
CA ALA A 168 13.99 -0.05 -15.45
C ALA A 168 13.99 1.16 -14.49
N VAL A 169 12.92 1.95 -14.53
CA VAL A 169 12.78 3.13 -13.66
C VAL A 169 12.65 2.72 -12.19
N LEU A 170 11.86 1.68 -11.90
CA LEU A 170 11.68 1.16 -10.55
C LEU A 170 12.94 0.47 -10.02
N SER A 171 13.72 -0.20 -10.86
CA SER A 171 15.01 -0.77 -10.45
C SER A 171 16.03 0.30 -10.10
N ASP A 172 16.04 1.43 -10.84
CA ASP A 172 16.93 2.55 -10.57
C ASP A 172 16.52 3.33 -9.30
N LEU A 173 15.21 3.47 -9.07
CA LEU A 173 14.66 4.12 -7.89
C LEU A 173 14.79 3.29 -6.61
N ARG A 174 14.96 1.97 -6.73
CA ARG A 174 15.03 1.07 -5.58
C ARG A 174 16.24 1.43 -4.73
N ILE A 175 15.98 2.05 -3.59
CA ILE A 175 17.00 2.29 -2.58
C ILE A 175 17.36 0.93 -1.98
N SER A 176 18.53 0.41 -2.33
CA SER A 176 19.09 -0.75 -1.64
C SER A 176 19.42 -0.32 -0.21
N THR A 177 18.49 -0.56 0.71
CA THR A 177 18.79 -0.65 2.15
C THR A 177 19.52 -1.96 2.41
N GLY A 178 20.59 -2.23 1.67
CA GLY A 178 21.68 -2.98 2.28
C GLY A 178 22.02 -2.17 3.52
N ASN A 179 21.95 -2.77 4.71
CA ASN A 179 22.58 -2.20 5.88
C ASN A 179 23.92 -1.63 5.38
N LYS A 180 24.12 -0.31 5.48
CA LYS A 180 25.48 0.20 5.51
C LYS A 180 26.04 -0.38 6.79
N VAL A 181 26.47 -1.64 6.72
CA VAL A 181 27.29 -2.28 7.72
C VAL A 181 28.53 -1.43 7.67
N ASN A 182 28.61 -0.46 8.57
CA ASN A 182 29.86 0.20 8.82
C ASN A 182 30.80 -0.95 9.19
N LEU A 183 31.74 -1.30 8.31
CA LEU A 183 32.72 -2.38 8.54
C LEU A 183 33.52 -2.20 9.84
N HIS A 184 33.35 -1.05 10.51
CA HIS A 184 34.01 -0.66 11.75
C HIS A 184 33.08 -0.63 12.98
N GLU A 185 31.79 -0.94 12.85
CA GLU A 185 30.90 -1.11 14.01
C GLU A 185 30.86 -2.59 14.42
N ARG A 186 31.00 -2.85 15.73
CA ARG A 186 30.81 -4.19 16.31
C ARG A 186 29.41 -4.68 15.95
N ALA A 187 29.32 -5.92 15.46
CA ALA A 187 28.05 -6.58 15.13
C ALA A 187 27.07 -6.68 16.31
N ASP A 188 27.58 -6.53 17.55
CA ASP A 188 26.80 -6.59 18.78
C ASP A 188 26.14 -5.26 19.18
N ALA A 189 26.41 -4.16 18.47
CA ALA A 189 25.81 -2.87 18.78
C ALA A 189 24.40 -2.77 18.17
N PRO A 190 23.33 -2.60 18.98
CA PRO A 190 22.00 -2.38 18.43
C PRO A 190 22.01 -1.06 17.68
N ALA A 191 21.87 -1.11 16.35
CA ALA A 191 21.82 0.07 15.51
C ALA A 191 20.70 0.99 16.03
N LYS A 192 21.05 2.19 16.50
CA LYS A 192 20.09 3.23 16.89
C LYS A 192 19.43 3.78 15.63
N ILE A 193 18.41 3.09 15.14
CA ILE A 193 17.60 3.52 14.02
C ILE A 193 16.17 3.65 14.54
N ASN A 194 15.63 4.88 14.51
CA ASN A 194 14.26 5.17 14.92
C ASN A 194 13.28 4.25 14.15
N SER A 195 12.29 3.69 14.85
CA SER A 195 11.34 2.70 14.32
C SER A 195 10.58 3.18 13.08
N ASP A 196 10.33 4.49 12.99
CA ASP A 196 9.41 5.06 11.99
C ASP A 196 10.10 5.32 10.66
N SER A 197 11.39 5.66 10.67
CA SER A 197 12.17 5.75 9.44
C SER A 197 12.36 4.37 8.81
N ARG A 198 12.50 3.32 9.63
CA ARG A 198 12.61 1.94 9.15
C ARG A 198 11.40 1.52 8.31
N ALA A 199 10.17 1.91 8.66
CA ALA A 199 8.98 1.49 7.93
C ALA A 199 8.92 2.06 6.50
N LEU A 200 9.23 3.36 6.32
CA LEU A 200 9.28 3.95 4.98
C LEU A 200 10.44 3.40 4.16
N TYR A 201 11.64 3.29 4.76
CA TYR A 201 12.80 2.73 4.08
C TYR A 201 12.61 1.25 3.70
N ASP A 202 12.00 0.45 4.58
CA ASP A 202 11.67 -0.96 4.31
C ASP A 202 10.54 -1.09 3.27
N SER A 203 9.62 -0.12 3.21
CA SER A 203 8.64 -0.07 2.13
C SER A 203 9.24 0.27 0.77
N LEU A 204 10.23 1.16 0.72
CA LEU A 204 10.89 1.58 -0.51
C LEU A 204 11.96 0.58 -0.98
N SER A 205 12.51 -0.22 -0.07
CA SER A 205 13.46 -1.28 -0.40
C SER A 205 12.78 -2.49 -1.06
N ASN A 206 11.48 -2.68 -0.77
CA ASN A 206 10.70 -3.77 -1.30
C ASN A 206 10.14 -3.44 -2.69
N PRO A 207 10.47 -4.22 -3.73
CA PRO A 207 10.12 -3.88 -5.11
C PRO A 207 8.60 -3.78 -5.35
N ARG A 208 7.79 -4.64 -4.71
CA ARG A 208 6.32 -4.57 -4.88
C ARG A 208 5.70 -3.37 -4.17
N LEU A 209 6.18 -2.99 -3.00
CA LEU A 209 5.71 -1.78 -2.31
C LEU A 209 6.17 -0.50 -3.03
N LEU A 210 7.39 -0.50 -3.59
CA LEU A 210 7.88 0.59 -4.44
C LEU A 210 6.96 0.80 -5.66
N TYR A 211 6.47 -0.29 -6.26
CA TYR A 211 5.50 -0.21 -7.35
C TYR A 211 4.17 0.42 -6.91
N LEU A 212 3.65 0.05 -5.73
CA LEU A 212 2.44 0.69 -5.18
C LEU A 212 2.65 2.17 -4.86
N TRP A 213 3.82 2.55 -4.35
CA TRP A 213 4.22 3.95 -4.18
C TRP A 213 4.21 4.71 -5.51
N PHE A 214 4.73 4.10 -6.59
CA PHE A 214 4.70 4.70 -7.91
C PHE A 214 3.26 4.91 -8.41
N LEU A 215 2.37 3.94 -8.22
CA LEU A 215 0.95 4.09 -8.58
C LEU A 215 0.27 5.21 -7.77
N PHE A 216 0.57 5.30 -6.48
CA PHE A 216 0.05 6.36 -5.61
C PHE A 216 0.50 7.74 -6.07
N VAL A 217 1.81 7.93 -6.26
CA VAL A 217 2.38 9.20 -6.74
C VAL A 217 1.87 9.54 -8.14
N GLY A 218 1.67 8.55 -9.02
CA GLY A 218 1.09 8.74 -10.34
C GLY A 218 -0.38 9.17 -10.32
N ALA A 219 -1.14 8.84 -9.28
CA ALA A 219 -2.55 9.18 -9.16
C ALA A 219 -2.81 10.59 -8.60
N CYS A 220 -1.83 11.17 -7.87
CA CYS A 220 -1.96 12.45 -7.18
C CYS A 220 -1.97 13.74 -8.06
N PRO A 221 -1.23 13.84 -9.18
CA PRO A 221 -1.09 15.10 -9.92
C PRO A 221 -2.43 15.68 -10.36
N LEU A 222 -3.36 14.83 -10.80
CA LEU A 222 -4.63 15.26 -11.35
C LEU A 222 -5.54 15.95 -10.31
N PRO A 223 -5.87 15.34 -9.15
CA PRO A 223 -6.64 16.04 -8.13
C PRO A 223 -5.91 17.27 -7.59
N LEU A 224 -4.57 17.25 -7.52
CA LEU A 224 -3.79 18.42 -7.10
C LEU A 224 -3.85 19.59 -8.10
N LEU A 225 -3.81 19.30 -9.41
CA LEU A 225 -3.95 20.32 -10.45
C LEU A 225 -5.35 20.94 -10.43
N ILE A 226 -6.39 20.12 -10.27
CA ILE A 226 -7.77 20.59 -10.22
C ILE A 226 -8.03 21.40 -8.94
N PHE A 227 -7.45 20.97 -7.82
CA PHE A 227 -7.47 21.73 -6.57
C PHE A 227 -6.74 23.07 -6.72
N GLY A 228 -5.55 23.08 -7.32
CA GLY A 228 -4.78 24.30 -7.59
C GLY A 228 -5.47 25.26 -8.54
N ALA A 229 -6.32 24.74 -9.45
CA ALA A 229 -7.17 25.53 -10.32
C ALA A 229 -8.44 26.08 -9.62
N GLY A 230 -8.65 25.79 -8.33
CA GLY A 230 -9.76 26.30 -7.53
C GLY A 230 -11.08 25.51 -7.66
N ASN A 231 -11.09 24.38 -8.35
CA ASN A 231 -12.28 23.53 -8.48
C ASN A 231 -12.27 22.41 -7.42
N PHE A 232 -12.65 22.76 -6.19
CA PHE A 232 -12.61 21.83 -5.04
C PHE A 232 -13.55 20.64 -5.18
N SER A 233 -14.72 20.82 -5.82
CA SER A 233 -15.71 19.74 -5.99
C SER A 233 -15.15 18.63 -6.88
N ASN A 234 -14.56 18.99 -8.02
CA ASN A 234 -13.94 18.03 -8.92
C ASN A 234 -12.63 17.48 -8.37
N ALA A 235 -11.86 18.28 -7.65
CA ALA A 235 -10.65 17.79 -6.98
C ALA A 235 -10.99 16.66 -6.01
N GLY A 236 -12.07 16.81 -5.22
CA GLY A 236 -12.58 15.75 -4.34
C GLY A 236 -13.00 14.51 -5.10
N TRP A 237 -13.71 14.67 -6.21
CA TRP A 237 -14.13 13.55 -7.06
C TRP A 237 -12.93 12.75 -7.60
N PHE A 238 -11.91 13.42 -8.11
CA PHE A 238 -10.71 12.73 -8.62
C PHE A 238 -9.75 12.27 -7.51
N ALA A 239 -9.93 12.73 -6.27
CA ALA A 239 -9.14 12.28 -5.13
C ALA A 239 -9.49 10.87 -4.66
N PHE A 240 -10.62 10.28 -5.10
CA PHE A 240 -10.97 8.90 -4.75
C PHE A 240 -9.92 7.89 -5.23
N THR A 241 -9.31 8.10 -6.41
CA THR A 241 -8.25 7.21 -6.90
C THR A 241 -7.02 7.19 -5.99
N PRO A 242 -6.32 8.33 -5.74
CA PRO A 242 -5.17 8.31 -4.84
C PRO A 242 -5.55 7.94 -3.41
N ALA A 243 -6.78 8.23 -2.95
CA ALA A 243 -7.23 7.81 -1.62
C ALA A 243 -7.28 6.27 -1.49
N VAL A 244 -7.88 5.57 -2.46
CA VAL A 244 -7.97 4.10 -2.43
C VAL A 244 -6.60 3.45 -2.64
N ILE A 245 -5.78 3.97 -3.57
CA ILE A 245 -4.41 3.46 -3.78
C ILE A 245 -3.54 3.73 -2.54
N GLY A 246 -3.70 4.88 -1.88
CA GLY A 246 -3.02 5.21 -0.63
C GLY A 246 -3.42 4.28 0.51
N LEU A 247 -4.73 3.98 0.65
CA LEU A 247 -5.21 3.01 1.62
C LEU A 247 -4.61 1.62 1.37
N MET A 248 -4.58 1.19 0.10
CA MET A 248 -3.94 -0.06 -0.30
C MET A 248 -2.46 -0.10 0.09
N LEU A 249 -1.72 0.97 -0.16
CA LEU A 249 -0.31 1.08 0.19
C LEU A 249 -0.09 0.98 1.71
N VAL A 250 -0.90 1.67 2.51
CA VAL A 250 -0.84 1.62 3.98
C VAL A 250 -1.13 0.21 4.48
N MET A 251 -2.21 -0.41 3.99
CA MET A 251 -2.60 -1.76 4.39
C MET A 251 -1.53 -2.79 4.02
N GLU A 252 -0.98 -2.77 2.81
CA GLU A 252 0.09 -3.69 2.42
C GLU A 252 1.39 -3.46 3.21
N THR A 253 1.69 -2.22 3.57
CA THR A 253 2.82 -1.91 4.46
C THR A 253 2.61 -2.53 5.84
N TRP A 254 1.40 -2.47 6.39
CA TRP A 254 1.06 -3.08 7.68
C TRP A 254 1.05 -4.61 7.63
N ILE A 255 0.48 -5.20 6.58
CA ILE A 255 0.49 -6.65 6.36
C ILE A 255 1.93 -7.16 6.36
N ARG A 256 2.81 -6.53 5.57
CA ARG A 256 4.22 -6.94 5.50
C ARG A 256 4.97 -6.73 6.80
N ARG A 257 4.67 -5.66 7.53
CA ARG A 257 5.23 -5.46 8.86
C ARG A 257 4.84 -6.60 9.79
N SER A 258 3.60 -7.07 9.74
CA SER A 258 3.14 -8.23 10.52
C SER A 258 3.81 -9.54 10.09
N GLU A 259 3.98 -9.76 8.78
CA GLU A 259 4.66 -10.94 8.24
C GLU A 259 6.15 -10.96 8.64
N ASN A 260 6.84 -9.82 8.58
CA ASN A 260 8.23 -9.70 9.02
C ASN A 260 8.39 -9.96 10.53
N GLN A 261 7.41 -9.57 11.35
CA GLN A 261 7.40 -9.88 12.78
C GLN A 261 7.23 -11.39 13.03
N LEU A 262 6.36 -12.06 12.28
CA LEU A 262 6.19 -13.51 12.34
C LEU A 262 7.43 -14.28 11.86
N LEU A 263 8.11 -13.79 10.82
CA LEU A 263 9.39 -14.36 10.36
C LEU A 263 10.52 -14.15 11.38
N GLY A 264 10.54 -13.00 12.06
CA GLY A 264 11.47 -12.75 13.17
C GLY A 264 11.24 -13.72 14.33
N LEU A 265 9.98 -14.07 14.61
CA LEU A 265 9.62 -15.06 15.61
C LEU A 265 10.10 -16.48 15.23
N ASP A 266 9.99 -16.85 13.95
CA ASP A 266 10.54 -18.12 13.43
C ASP A 266 12.08 -18.14 13.47
N GLY A 267 12.74 -17.00 13.30
CA GLY A 267 14.20 -16.87 13.42
C GLY A 267 14.73 -17.11 14.85
N LEU A 268 14.01 -16.66 15.87
CA LEU A 268 14.37 -16.85 17.29
C LEU A 268 14.40 -18.33 17.70
N LYS A 269 13.71 -19.21 16.96
CA LYS A 269 13.80 -20.67 17.12
C LYS A 269 15.21 -21.23 16.88
N TYR A 270 15.97 -20.61 15.98
CA TYR A 270 17.28 -21.11 15.56
C TYR A 270 18.44 -20.59 16.41
N ASP A 271 18.34 -19.36 16.94
CA ASP A 271 19.36 -18.80 17.85
C ASP A 271 19.44 -19.58 19.17
N HIS A 272 18.31 -20.10 19.65
CA HIS A 272 18.25 -20.93 20.86
C HIS A 272 18.84 -22.34 20.70
N LYS A 273 19.09 -22.82 19.47
CA LYS A 273 19.76 -24.11 19.21
C LYS A 273 21.29 -24.00 19.11
N SER A 274 21.84 -22.79 19.07
CA SER A 274 23.28 -22.52 18.93
C SER A 274 23.96 -22.02 20.22
N ALA A 275 23.22 -21.97 21.34
CA ALA A 275 23.75 -21.61 22.66
C ALA A 275 23.99 -22.85 23.54
#